data_AF-A0A9Q9IG35-F1
#
_entry.id   AF-A0A9Q9IG35-F1
#
_cell.length_a   1.000
_cell.length_b   1.000
_cell.length_c   1.000
_cell.angle_alpha   90.00
_cell.angle_beta   90.00
_cell.angle_gamma   90.00
#
_symmetry.space_group_name_H-M   'P 1'
#
loop_
_entity.id
_entity.type
_entity.pdbx_description
1 polymer ?
#
loop_
_entity_poly.entity_id
_entity_poly.type
_entity_poly.pdbx_seq_one_letter_code
_entity_poly.pdbx_strand_id
1 'polypeptide(L)'
;MADEYAQRIDDAKRQLAEVRAVAGRRDATAPAVGTGREATGHAGDGAVEVVADGGRLRSVTLAPQVMRRTGEEVGALLTEAANQALRRSRVPVPTGAEAGVPSLAALEASVEQVRDQGERAMYEIQTALDRTIAKVGDRTGLGGDTGGQGLDQLLAALAGTLRAARATGAAGTGAAGTSDAGTGAAGPGDTGSGDADARTARGADDEGHVSALVDAGGTVTGLTFGPWAMRLPSVELAAHTVTAVNAALAGAEADGAARAAADLADLRRRVEDVRQASVTQMTQLTAALTGIMSRIREP
;
A
#
# COMPACT_ATOMS: atom_id res chain seq x y z
N MET A 1 0.02 36.72 12.23
CA MET A 1 -0.49 35.33 12.23
C MET A 1 -0.36 34.67 10.85
N ALA A 2 -0.82 35.27 9.75
CA ALA A 2 -0.66 34.68 8.40
C ALA A 2 0.80 34.61 7.92
N ASP A 3 1.60 35.64 8.18
CA ASP A 3 3.01 35.69 7.74
C ASP A 3 3.92 34.67 8.45
N GLU A 4 3.63 34.37 9.73
CA GLU A 4 4.38 33.38 10.50
C GLU A 4 4.17 31.95 9.97
N TYR A 5 2.99 31.67 9.41
CA TYR A 5 2.69 30.38 8.78
C TYR A 5 3.38 30.22 7.42
N ALA A 6 3.43 31.27 6.61
CA ALA A 6 4.15 31.26 5.34
C ALA A 6 5.66 31.01 5.57
N GLN A 7 6.21 31.66 6.59
CA GLN A 7 7.63 31.53 6.94
C GLN A 7 7.99 30.11 7.41
N ARG A 8 7.12 29.47 8.22
CA ARG A 8 7.30 28.07 8.62
C ARG A 8 7.23 27.07 7.46
N ILE A 9 6.40 27.35 6.45
CA ILE A 9 6.28 26.48 5.26
C ILE A 9 7.54 26.56 4.39
N ASP A 10 8.11 27.76 4.23
CA ASP A 10 9.33 27.93 3.44
C ASP A 10 10.57 27.37 4.14
N ASP A 11 10.61 27.39 5.47
CA ASP A 11 11.65 26.74 6.26
C ASP A 11 11.53 25.21 6.18
N ALA A 12 10.32 24.65 6.22
CA ALA A 12 10.11 23.22 6.03
C ALA A 12 10.49 22.74 4.61
N LYS A 13 10.21 23.54 3.58
CA LYS A 13 10.63 23.25 2.19
C LYS A 13 12.14 23.27 2.04
N ARG A 14 12.84 24.20 2.70
CA ARG A 14 14.31 24.25 2.72
C ARG A 14 14.91 23.04 3.41
N GLN A 15 14.38 22.65 4.57
CA GLN A 15 14.83 21.45 5.27
C GLN A 15 14.61 20.17 4.43
N LEU A 16 13.49 20.06 3.72
CA LEU A 16 13.24 18.91 2.82
C LEU A 16 14.17 18.90 1.60
N ALA A 17 14.47 20.06 1.02
CA ALA A 17 15.42 20.18 -0.08
C ALA A 17 16.85 19.79 0.35
N GLU A 18 17.25 20.17 1.56
CA GLU A 18 18.55 19.84 2.14
C GLU A 18 18.68 18.33 2.41
N VAL A 19 17.66 17.71 3.00
CA VAL A 19 17.62 16.25 3.21
C VAL A 19 17.63 15.50 1.88
N ARG A 20 16.91 15.97 0.85
CA ARG A 20 16.91 15.36 -0.49
C ARG A 20 18.25 15.53 -1.20
N ALA A 21 18.94 16.65 -1.02
CA ALA A 21 20.27 16.87 -1.57
C ALA A 21 21.34 15.99 -0.89
N VAL A 22 21.18 15.70 0.40
CA VAL A 22 22.06 14.76 1.13
C VAL A 22 21.76 13.31 0.75
N ALA A 23 20.49 12.95 0.50
CA ALA A 23 20.09 11.64 0.01
C ALA A 23 20.60 11.39 -1.43
N GLY A 24 20.41 12.36 -2.34
CA GLY A 24 20.84 12.24 -3.74
C GLY A 24 22.36 12.24 -3.94
N ARG A 25 23.14 12.75 -2.99
CA ARG A 25 24.62 12.74 -3.05
C ARG A 25 25.25 11.45 -2.54
N ARG A 26 24.50 10.61 -1.80
CA ARG A 26 24.95 9.28 -1.36
C ARG A 26 24.77 8.19 -2.41
N ASP A 27 23.90 8.39 -3.40
CA ASP A 27 23.59 7.41 -4.45
C ASP A 27 24.59 7.36 -5.61
N ALA A 28 25.44 8.37 -5.79
CA ALA A 28 26.26 8.48 -7.00
C ALA A 28 27.68 7.87 -6.88
N THR A 29 28.17 7.47 -5.70
CA THR A 29 29.58 7.03 -5.54
C THR A 29 29.86 6.16 -4.32
N ALA A 30 28.90 5.37 -3.83
CA ALA A 30 29.16 4.41 -2.74
C ALA A 30 29.25 2.98 -3.29
N PRO A 31 30.32 2.20 -3.01
CA PRO A 31 30.24 0.76 -3.16
C PRO A 31 29.14 0.28 -2.23
N ALA A 32 28.14 -0.41 -2.78
CA ALA A 32 27.03 -0.97 -2.03
C ALA A 32 27.58 -1.90 -0.93
N VAL A 33 27.62 -1.41 0.31
CA VAL A 33 27.79 -2.27 1.48
C VAL A 33 26.45 -2.96 1.65
N GLY A 34 26.30 -4.08 0.95
CA GLY A 34 25.14 -4.96 1.04
C GLY A 34 24.99 -5.44 2.49
N THR A 35 23.86 -5.11 3.10
CA THR A 35 23.39 -5.77 4.33
C THR A 35 22.82 -7.16 4.04
N GLY A 36 22.95 -7.64 2.80
CA GLY A 36 22.61 -8.97 2.36
C GLY A 36 23.66 -9.99 2.74
N ARG A 37 23.24 -11.26 2.80
CA ARG A 37 24.16 -12.38 2.93
C ARG A 37 24.58 -12.78 1.52
N GLU A 38 25.88 -12.78 1.24
CA GLU A 38 26.40 -13.38 0.02
C GLU A 38 26.02 -14.87 -0.01
N ALA A 39 25.40 -15.31 -1.10
CA ALA A 39 24.95 -16.68 -1.26
C ALA A 39 25.19 -17.20 -2.67
N THR A 40 25.58 -18.46 -2.74
CA THR A 40 25.83 -19.19 -3.98
C THR A 40 24.69 -20.14 -4.33
N GLY A 41 24.36 -20.16 -5.61
CA GLY A 41 23.44 -21.09 -6.26
C GLY A 41 24.18 -21.92 -7.29
N HIS A 42 23.81 -23.19 -7.41
CA HIS A 42 24.44 -24.13 -8.34
C HIS A 42 23.36 -24.87 -9.13
N ALA A 43 23.62 -25.16 -10.41
CA ALA A 43 22.78 -26.01 -11.24
C ALA A 43 23.61 -26.90 -12.17
N GLY A 44 23.01 -28.01 -12.62
CA GLY A 44 23.62 -28.94 -13.57
C GLY A 44 24.95 -29.54 -13.08
N ASP A 45 24.94 -30.13 -11.88
CA ASP A 45 26.14 -30.75 -11.25
C ASP A 45 27.32 -29.79 -11.05
N GLY A 46 27.02 -28.50 -10.81
CA GLY A 46 28.04 -27.46 -10.63
C GLY A 46 28.55 -26.85 -11.94
N ALA A 47 27.91 -27.16 -13.07
CA ALA A 47 28.26 -26.56 -14.35
C ALA A 47 27.87 -25.08 -14.45
N VAL A 48 26.92 -24.62 -13.63
CA VAL A 48 26.55 -23.22 -13.48
C VAL A 48 26.64 -22.83 -12.01
N GLU A 49 27.39 -21.77 -11.73
CA GLU A 49 27.51 -21.17 -10.40
C GLU A 49 27.08 -19.71 -10.47
N VAL A 50 26.21 -19.29 -9.56
CA VAL A 50 25.70 -17.91 -9.46
C VAL A 50 25.90 -17.41 -8.05
N VAL A 51 26.53 -16.24 -7.91
CA VAL A 51 26.69 -15.54 -6.64
C VAL A 51 25.71 -14.38 -6.59
N ALA A 52 24.91 -14.33 -5.53
CA ALA A 52 23.99 -13.23 -5.27
C ALA A 52 24.31 -12.59 -3.93
N ASP A 53 24.12 -11.27 -3.84
CA ASP A 53 24.24 -10.49 -2.62
C ASP A 53 23.06 -9.52 -2.51
N GLY A 54 22.43 -9.47 -1.33
CA GLY A 54 21.31 -8.56 -1.07
C GLY A 54 20.15 -8.67 -2.05
N GLY A 55 19.88 -9.86 -2.59
CA GLY A 55 18.83 -10.06 -3.60
C GLY A 55 19.19 -9.60 -5.02
N ARG A 56 20.46 -9.29 -5.29
CA ARG A 56 20.99 -8.96 -6.64
C ARG A 56 22.04 -9.96 -7.07
N LEU A 57 22.21 -10.15 -8.38
CA LEU A 57 23.29 -11.00 -8.91
C LEU A 57 24.61 -10.23 -8.92
N ARG A 58 25.67 -10.86 -8.42
CA ARG A 58 27.03 -10.30 -8.36
C ARG A 58 27.92 -10.87 -9.45
N SER A 59 27.90 -12.18 -9.63
CA SER A 59 28.69 -12.87 -10.64
C SER A 59 28.04 -14.18 -11.06
N VAL A 60 28.29 -14.56 -12.30
CA VAL A 60 27.86 -15.83 -12.89
C VAL A 60 29.10 -16.51 -13.48
N THR A 61 29.28 -17.78 -13.18
CA THR A 61 30.35 -18.61 -13.76
C THR A 61 29.72 -19.78 -14.51
N LEU A 62 30.08 -19.91 -15.78
CA LEU A 62 29.57 -20.93 -16.69
C LEU A 62 30.69 -21.87 -17.08
N ALA A 63 30.51 -23.18 -16.86
CA ALA A 63 31.45 -24.18 -17.32
C ALA A 63 31.46 -24.25 -18.86
N PRO A 64 32.60 -24.54 -19.51
CA PRO A 64 32.70 -24.63 -20.98
C PRO A 64 31.75 -25.66 -21.61
N GLN A 65 31.34 -26.67 -20.85
CA GLN A 65 30.43 -27.73 -21.29
C GLN A 65 29.00 -27.23 -21.46
N VAL A 66 28.59 -26.22 -20.68
CA VAL A 66 27.26 -25.59 -20.76
C VAL A 66 27.12 -24.81 -22.07
N MET A 67 28.21 -24.22 -22.57
CA MET A 67 28.22 -23.48 -23.84
C MET A 67 28.01 -24.37 -25.08
N ARG A 68 28.06 -25.70 -24.92
CA ARG A 68 27.74 -26.65 -26.01
C ARG A 68 26.26 -27.04 -26.05
N ARG A 69 25.47 -26.60 -25.07
CA ARG A 69 24.02 -26.86 -24.98
C ARG A 69 23.22 -25.84 -25.77
N THR A 70 21.92 -26.09 -25.91
CA THR A 70 21.02 -25.12 -26.54
C THR A 70 20.78 -23.93 -25.61
N GLY A 71 20.48 -22.75 -26.15
CA GLY A 71 20.21 -21.56 -25.34
C GLY A 71 19.06 -21.75 -24.34
N GLU A 72 18.08 -22.58 -24.68
CA GLU A 72 16.96 -22.94 -23.81
C GLU A 72 17.43 -23.77 -22.60
N GLU A 73 18.27 -24.79 -22.82
CA GLU A 73 18.85 -25.60 -21.75
C GLU A 73 19.75 -24.77 -20.83
N VAL A 74 20.55 -23.86 -21.40
CA VAL A 74 21.39 -22.94 -20.63
C VAL A 74 20.52 -22.00 -19.80
N GLY A 75 19.44 -21.45 -20.38
CA GLY A 75 18.50 -20.60 -19.67
C GLY A 75 17.79 -21.27 -18.52
N ALA A 76 17.38 -22.53 -18.69
CA ALA A 76 16.77 -23.31 -17.62
C ALA A 76 17.75 -23.50 -16.44
N LEU A 77 18.99 -23.92 -16.72
CA LEU A 77 20.02 -24.11 -15.69
C LEU A 77 20.38 -22.81 -14.97
N LEU A 78 20.49 -21.71 -15.73
CA LEU A 78 20.84 -20.41 -15.17
C LEU A 78 19.70 -19.83 -14.33
N THR A 79 18.46 -20.02 -14.76
CA THR A 79 17.25 -19.65 -14.00
C THR A 79 17.21 -20.40 -12.67
N GLU A 80 17.50 -21.71 -12.69
CA GLU A 80 17.56 -22.53 -11.47
C GLU A 80 18.64 -22.04 -10.50
N ALA A 81 19.88 -21.87 -10.98
CA ALA A 81 21.01 -21.43 -10.17
C ALA A 81 20.78 -20.01 -9.61
N ALA A 82 20.29 -19.08 -10.44
CA ALA A 82 19.97 -17.72 -10.02
C ALA A 82 18.88 -17.70 -8.95
N ASN A 83 17.79 -18.45 -9.13
CA ASN A 83 16.73 -18.51 -8.14
C ASN A 83 17.19 -19.17 -6.83
N GLN A 84 18.09 -20.15 -6.87
CA GLN A 84 18.72 -20.68 -5.65
C GLN A 84 19.58 -19.62 -4.94
N ALA A 85 20.43 -18.91 -5.68
CA ALA A 85 21.30 -17.87 -5.12
C ALA A 85 20.49 -16.72 -4.51
N LEU A 86 19.50 -16.20 -5.25
CA LEU A 86 18.62 -15.10 -4.82
C LEU A 86 17.78 -15.47 -3.59
N ARG A 87 17.22 -16.69 -3.54
CA ARG A 87 16.46 -17.15 -2.36
C ARG A 87 17.33 -17.26 -1.11
N ARG A 88 18.60 -17.68 -1.25
CA ARG A 88 19.54 -17.80 -0.14
C ARG A 88 20.17 -16.46 0.27
N SER A 89 20.33 -15.53 -0.66
CA SER A 89 20.92 -14.20 -0.38
C SER A 89 19.93 -13.24 0.24
N ARG A 90 18.64 -13.46 -0.01
CA ARG A 90 17.57 -12.79 0.73
C ARG A 90 17.63 -13.22 2.18
N VAL A 91 17.72 -12.22 3.06
CA VAL A 91 17.32 -12.41 4.46
C VAL A 91 15.92 -13.02 4.40
N PRO A 92 15.65 -14.15 5.10
CA PRO A 92 14.31 -14.68 5.20
C PRO A 92 13.42 -13.58 5.78
N VAL A 93 12.76 -12.83 4.90
CA VAL A 93 11.56 -12.11 5.28
C VAL A 93 10.59 -13.24 5.57
N PRO A 94 10.16 -13.44 6.81
CA PRO A 94 9.24 -14.52 7.13
C PRO A 94 8.06 -14.41 6.18
N THR A 95 7.95 -15.36 5.26
CA THR A 95 6.78 -15.57 4.42
C THR A 95 5.71 -16.17 5.31
N GLY A 96 5.17 -15.29 6.14
CA GLY A 96 4.16 -15.57 7.15
C GLY A 96 3.79 -14.23 7.77
N ALA A 97 2.76 -13.60 7.22
CA ALA A 97 2.05 -12.42 7.75
C ALA A 97 2.90 -11.17 8.10
N GLU A 98 2.50 -10.02 7.57
CA GLU A 98 2.98 -8.70 8.02
C GLU A 98 4.45 -8.34 7.81
N ALA A 99 4.82 -8.04 6.57
CA ALA A 99 5.85 -7.03 6.34
C ALA A 99 5.30 -6.05 5.30
N GLY A 100 4.71 -4.96 5.77
CA GLY A 100 4.33 -3.80 4.94
C GLY A 100 2.83 -3.53 4.80
N VAL A 101 1.97 -4.49 5.12
CA VAL A 101 0.54 -4.26 5.31
C VAL A 101 0.26 -4.52 6.79
N PRO A 102 -0.29 -3.56 7.57
CA PRO A 102 -0.79 -3.90 8.90
C PRO A 102 -1.73 -5.10 8.76
N SER A 103 -1.48 -6.19 9.48
CA SER A 103 -2.33 -7.38 9.38
C SER A 103 -3.75 -6.97 9.66
N LEU A 104 -4.65 -7.69 9.01
CA LEU A 104 -6.05 -7.64 9.35
C LEU A 104 -6.27 -7.88 10.86
N ALA A 105 -5.45 -8.71 11.49
CA ALA A 105 -5.48 -8.94 12.94
C ALA A 105 -5.02 -7.73 13.78
N ALA A 106 -3.95 -7.03 13.38
CA ALA A 106 -3.50 -5.81 14.02
C ALA A 106 -4.47 -4.64 13.78
N LEU A 107 -5.11 -4.60 12.60
CA LEU A 107 -6.17 -3.64 12.28
C LEU A 107 -7.43 -3.94 13.10
N GLU A 108 -7.82 -5.20 13.23
CA GLU A 108 -8.94 -5.66 14.06
C GLU A 108 -8.69 -5.33 15.53
N ALA A 109 -7.50 -5.62 16.05
CA ALA A 109 -7.10 -5.23 17.40
C ALA A 109 -7.11 -3.70 17.59
N SER A 110 -6.69 -2.93 16.57
CA SER A 110 -6.74 -1.47 16.61
C SER A 110 -8.18 -0.93 16.59
N VAL A 111 -9.08 -1.55 15.81
CA VAL A 111 -10.49 -1.17 15.75
C VAL A 111 -11.20 -1.53 17.05
N GLU A 112 -10.90 -2.68 17.64
CA GLU A 112 -11.44 -3.11 18.92
C GLU A 112 -10.96 -2.20 20.05
N GLN A 113 -9.68 -1.81 20.04
CA GLN A 113 -9.14 -0.82 20.98
C GLN A 113 -9.81 0.56 20.83
N VAL A 114 -10.02 1.04 19.60
CA VAL A 114 -10.72 2.32 19.35
C VAL A 114 -12.17 2.23 19.80
N ARG A 115 -12.83 1.09 19.60
CA ARG A 115 -14.19 0.84 20.07
C ARG A 115 -14.27 0.87 21.60
N ASP A 116 -13.40 0.14 22.29
CA ASP A 116 -13.34 0.13 23.74
C ASP A 116 -13.06 1.53 24.32
N GLN A 117 -12.19 2.28 23.67
CA GLN A 117 -11.90 3.66 24.04
C GLN A 117 -13.11 4.58 23.81
N GLY A 118 -13.85 4.37 22.72
CA GLY A 118 -15.11 5.07 22.43
C GLY A 118 -16.22 4.75 23.43
N GLU A 119 -16.36 3.49 23.85
CA GLU A 119 -17.32 3.08 24.88
C GLU A 119 -16.99 3.74 26.22
N ARG A 120 -15.72 3.73 26.64
CA ARG A 120 -15.29 4.44 27.86
C ARG A 120 -15.52 5.95 27.79
N ALA A 121 -15.20 6.56 26.65
CA ALA A 121 -15.45 7.98 26.44
C ALA A 121 -16.96 8.31 26.52
N MET A 122 -17.83 7.45 25.99
CA MET A 122 -19.28 7.62 26.10
C MET A 122 -19.79 7.46 27.53
N TYR A 123 -19.24 6.52 28.30
CA TYR A 123 -19.56 6.39 29.72
C TYR A 123 -19.14 7.62 30.53
N GLU A 124 -17.97 8.19 30.25
CA GLU A 124 -17.54 9.44 30.88
C GLU A 124 -18.45 10.62 30.51
N ILE A 125 -18.84 10.74 29.23
CA ILE A 125 -19.76 11.77 28.76
C ILE A 125 -21.13 11.62 29.43
N GLN A 126 -21.69 10.42 29.50
CA GLN A 126 -22.97 10.16 30.19
C GLN A 126 -22.89 10.55 31.66
N THR A 127 -21.84 10.12 32.36
CA THR A 127 -21.65 10.45 33.78
C THR A 127 -21.50 11.96 34.00
N ALA A 128 -20.80 12.65 33.10
CA ALA A 128 -20.67 14.11 33.14
C ALA A 128 -22.01 14.80 32.85
N LEU A 129 -22.81 14.27 31.93
CA LEU A 129 -24.14 14.78 31.59
C LEU A 129 -25.10 14.62 32.78
N ASP A 130 -25.15 13.43 33.40
CA ASP A 130 -25.99 13.14 34.57
C ASP A 130 -25.65 14.05 35.75
N ARG A 131 -24.36 14.28 36.03
CA ARG A 131 -23.94 15.25 37.06
C ARG A 131 -24.38 16.66 36.71
N THR A 132 -24.32 17.04 35.45
CA THR A 132 -24.72 18.38 35.00
C THR A 132 -26.23 18.56 35.14
N ILE A 133 -27.02 17.55 34.76
CA ILE A 133 -28.48 17.54 34.93
C ILE A 133 -28.86 17.64 36.41
N ALA A 134 -28.24 16.83 37.28
CA ALA A 134 -28.47 16.89 38.73
C ALA A 134 -28.14 18.28 39.29
N LYS A 135 -27.00 18.86 38.90
CA LYS A 135 -26.57 20.20 39.34
C LYS A 135 -27.48 21.33 38.84
N VAL A 136 -28.03 21.20 37.63
CA VAL A 136 -29.00 22.17 37.08
C VAL A 136 -30.36 22.03 37.77
N GLY A 137 -30.79 20.81 38.10
CA GLY A 137 -32.00 20.55 38.90
C GLY A 137 -31.93 21.17 40.29
N ASP A 138 -30.80 20.97 40.99
CA ASP A 138 -30.57 21.54 42.32
C ASP A 138 -30.54 23.07 42.32
N ARG A 139 -30.00 23.67 41.25
CA ARG A 139 -29.82 25.13 41.13
C ARG A 139 -31.09 25.85 40.64
N THR A 140 -31.99 25.17 39.93
CA THR A 140 -33.21 25.80 39.40
C THR A 140 -34.43 25.64 40.31
N GLY A 141 -34.36 24.81 41.37
CA GLY A 141 -35.44 24.69 42.35
C GLY A 141 -36.73 24.07 41.80
N LEU A 142 -36.68 23.46 40.61
CA LEU A 142 -37.75 22.68 39.99
C LEU A 142 -37.81 21.26 40.60
N GLY A 143 -37.93 21.19 41.91
CA GLY A 143 -38.22 19.95 42.67
C GLY A 143 -39.72 19.68 42.76
N GLY A 144 -40.45 19.82 41.64
CA GLY A 144 -41.89 19.65 41.58
C GLY A 144 -42.30 18.75 40.42
N ASP A 145 -42.48 17.47 40.72
CA ASP A 145 -43.22 16.47 39.94
C ASP A 145 -43.09 16.55 38.40
N THR A 146 -41.97 16.06 37.86
CA THR A 146 -41.95 15.57 36.48
C THR A 146 -42.65 14.21 36.43
N GLY A 147 -43.98 14.21 36.56
CA GLY A 147 -44.80 13.03 36.36
C GLY A 147 -44.51 12.40 34.98
N GLY A 148 -44.60 11.08 34.89
CA GLY A 148 -44.06 10.21 33.82
C GLY A 148 -44.34 10.57 32.35
N GLN A 149 -45.13 11.59 32.07
CA GLN A 149 -45.44 12.08 30.72
C GLN A 149 -44.24 12.71 30.00
N GLY A 150 -43.28 13.32 30.71
CA GLY A 150 -42.08 13.91 30.08
C GLY A 150 -41.11 12.86 29.54
N LEU A 151 -41.00 11.72 30.22
CA LEU A 151 -40.14 10.61 29.84
C LEU A 151 -40.71 9.82 28.66
N ASP A 152 -42.03 9.62 28.63
CA ASP A 152 -42.71 9.00 27.49
C ASP A 152 -42.58 9.86 26.21
N GLN A 153 -42.64 11.19 26.32
CA GLN A 153 -42.43 12.08 25.17
C GLN A 153 -40.98 12.08 24.68
N LEU A 154 -40.01 12.00 25.59
CA LEU A 154 -38.58 11.87 25.24
C LEU A 154 -38.27 10.53 24.57
N LEU A 155 -38.83 9.42 25.08
CA LEU A 155 -38.69 8.09 24.49
C LEU A 155 -39.39 8.01 23.12
N ALA A 156 -40.57 8.63 22.98
CA ALA A 156 -41.25 8.71 21.70
C ALA A 156 -40.47 9.56 20.67
N ALA A 157 -39.88 10.68 21.09
CA ALA A 157 -39.04 11.51 20.25
C ALA A 157 -37.75 10.79 19.81
N LEU A 158 -37.12 10.03 20.71
CA LEU A 158 -35.93 9.23 20.42
C LEU A 158 -36.23 8.06 19.46
N ALA A 159 -37.37 7.38 19.64
CA ALA A 159 -37.84 6.35 18.71
C ALA A 159 -38.14 6.94 17.32
N GLY A 160 -38.64 8.19 17.27
CA GLY A 160 -38.87 8.94 16.03
C GLY A 160 -37.58 9.26 15.27
N THR A 161 -36.54 9.74 15.97
CA THR A 161 -35.25 10.07 15.34
C THR A 161 -34.50 8.82 14.87
N LEU A 162 -34.54 7.70 15.61
CA LEU A 162 -33.97 6.43 15.16
C LEU A 162 -34.68 5.87 13.92
N ARG A 163 -36.01 6.00 13.84
CA ARG A 163 -36.78 5.58 12.66
C ARG A 163 -36.49 6.47 11.44
N ALA A 164 -36.34 7.78 11.64
CA ALA A 164 -35.96 8.72 10.60
C ALA A 164 -34.55 8.44 10.07
N ALA A 165 -33.57 8.22 10.96
CA ALA A 165 -32.20 7.88 10.59
C ALA A 165 -32.11 6.55 9.82
N ARG A 166 -32.95 5.56 10.16
CA ARG A 166 -33.03 4.29 9.44
C ARG A 166 -33.68 4.43 8.04
N ALA A 167 -34.65 5.33 7.90
CA ALA A 167 -35.27 5.63 6.61
C ALA A 167 -34.31 6.36 5.65
N THR A 168 -33.46 7.26 6.16
CA THR A 168 -32.38 7.88 5.36
C THR A 168 -31.25 6.90 5.04
N GLY A 169 -30.95 5.94 5.92
CA GLY A 169 -29.98 4.88 5.64
C GLY A 169 -30.44 3.87 4.57
N ALA A 170 -31.74 3.57 4.51
CA ALA A 170 -32.30 2.65 3.50
C ALA A 170 -32.43 3.27 2.10
N ALA A 171 -32.40 4.61 1.98
CA ALA A 171 -32.40 5.31 0.70
C ALA A 171 -31.02 5.39 0.04
N GLY A 172 -29.94 4.98 0.74
CA GLY A 172 -28.55 5.09 0.28
C GLY A 172 -27.96 3.88 -0.43
N THR A 173 -28.68 2.77 -0.59
CA THR A 173 -28.15 1.53 -1.22
C THR A 173 -28.79 1.17 -2.56
N GLY A 174 -29.33 2.16 -3.29
CA GLY A 174 -29.93 1.90 -4.60
C GLY A 174 -29.85 3.07 -5.54
N ALA A 175 -28.68 3.29 -6.16
CA ALA A 175 -28.51 3.81 -7.52
C ALA A 175 -27.03 4.17 -7.79
N ALA A 176 -26.35 3.31 -8.54
CA ALA A 176 -25.24 3.74 -9.40
C ALA A 176 -25.36 2.97 -10.72
N GLY A 177 -26.11 3.56 -11.66
CA GLY A 177 -26.10 3.21 -13.07
C GLY A 177 -24.75 3.58 -13.70
N THR A 178 -24.26 2.75 -14.62
CA THR A 178 -24.33 2.99 -16.08
C THR A 178 -23.57 4.23 -16.54
N SER A 179 -22.33 4.01 -16.99
CA SER A 179 -21.64 4.79 -18.01
C SER A 179 -21.12 3.77 -19.03
N ASP A 180 -21.86 3.48 -20.11
CA ASP A 180 -21.82 4.20 -21.39
C ASP A 180 -20.44 4.74 -21.74
N ALA A 181 -19.67 3.90 -22.44
CA ALA A 181 -18.40 4.23 -23.04
C ALA A 181 -18.61 4.37 -24.55
N GLY A 182 -18.62 5.63 -24.99
CA GLY A 182 -18.65 6.04 -26.38
C GLY A 182 -17.34 5.75 -27.12
N THR A 183 -17.54 5.33 -28.36
CA THR A 183 -16.60 4.96 -29.41
C THR A 183 -15.90 6.16 -30.07
N GLY A 184 -14.65 5.98 -30.52
CA GLY A 184 -13.98 6.83 -31.53
C GLY A 184 -12.48 7.07 -31.22
N ALA A 185 -11.56 6.19 -31.61
CA ALA A 185 -10.92 6.04 -32.93
C ALA A 185 -9.69 6.95 -33.17
N ALA A 186 -8.48 6.37 -33.17
CA ALA A 186 -7.33 6.75 -34.00
C ALA A 186 -6.16 5.73 -33.95
N GLY A 187 -5.98 4.99 -35.05
CA GLY A 187 -4.67 4.69 -35.67
C GLY A 187 -3.78 3.54 -35.13
N PRO A 188 -2.97 2.88 -35.99
CA PRO A 188 -2.69 1.44 -35.88
C PRO A 188 -1.22 1.09 -35.57
N GLY A 189 -1.01 -0.08 -34.96
CA GLY A 189 0.28 -0.79 -34.96
C GLY A 189 0.66 -1.40 -33.63
N ASP A 190 0.26 -2.64 -33.38
CA ASP A 190 1.18 -3.79 -33.23
C ASP A 190 0.35 -5.03 -32.83
N THR A 191 0.63 -6.13 -33.49
CA THR A 191 -0.06 -7.40 -33.46
C THR A 191 0.05 -8.09 -32.12
N GLY A 192 -1.09 -8.36 -31.50
CA GLY A 192 -1.18 -9.14 -30.28
C GLY A 192 -0.82 -10.62 -30.45
N SER A 193 -0.30 -11.19 -29.37
CA SER A 193 -0.55 -12.57 -28.92
C SER A 193 -0.13 -12.69 -27.46
N GLY A 194 -1.10 -12.85 -26.56
CA GLY A 194 -0.87 -13.30 -25.19
C GLY A 194 -1.62 -12.52 -24.11
N ASP A 195 -2.95 -12.69 -24.06
CA ASP A 195 -3.71 -12.46 -22.83
C ASP A 195 -3.10 -13.28 -21.67
N ALA A 196 -2.98 -12.64 -20.49
CA ALA A 196 -2.70 -13.23 -19.17
C ALA A 196 -1.24 -13.54 -18.76
N ASP A 197 -0.30 -12.58 -18.85
CA ASP A 197 0.94 -12.67 -18.06
C ASP A 197 0.99 -11.68 -16.89
N ALA A 198 0.77 -12.23 -15.71
CA ALA A 198 0.62 -11.52 -14.46
C ALA A 198 1.95 -10.93 -14.00
N ARG A 199 2.02 -9.59 -13.90
CA ARG A 199 2.93 -8.89 -12.97
C ARG A 199 4.41 -9.25 -13.14
N THR A 200 4.88 -9.40 -14.37
CA THR A 200 6.29 -9.67 -14.68
C THR A 200 7.00 -8.41 -15.14
N ALA A 201 8.13 -8.09 -14.52
CA ALA A 201 9.07 -7.09 -15.01
C ALA A 201 10.06 -7.74 -16.00
N ARG A 202 10.33 -7.04 -17.09
CA ARG A 202 11.31 -7.46 -18.11
C ARG A 202 12.56 -6.60 -18.01
N GLY A 203 13.72 -7.24 -18.00
CA GLY A 203 15.02 -6.60 -18.16
C GLY A 203 15.73 -7.15 -19.38
N ALA A 204 16.54 -6.31 -20.03
CA ALA A 204 17.43 -6.70 -21.11
C ALA A 204 18.78 -6.03 -20.90
N ASP A 205 19.82 -6.59 -21.52
CA ASP A 205 21.08 -5.87 -21.71
C ASP A 205 20.95 -4.79 -22.79
N ASP A 206 21.89 -3.86 -22.80
CA ASP A 206 21.88 -2.70 -23.70
C ASP A 206 22.00 -3.14 -25.18
N GLU A 207 22.61 -4.30 -25.44
CA GLU A 207 22.79 -4.86 -26.78
C GLU A 207 21.69 -5.85 -27.22
N GLY A 208 20.73 -6.16 -26.35
CA GLY A 208 19.63 -7.10 -26.64
C GLY A 208 20.06 -8.55 -26.84
N HIS A 209 21.22 -8.96 -26.31
CA HIS A 209 21.69 -10.34 -26.35
C HIS A 209 21.00 -11.22 -25.30
N VAL A 210 20.67 -10.66 -24.13
CA VAL A 210 20.04 -11.41 -23.04
C VAL A 210 18.84 -10.64 -22.52
N SER A 211 17.70 -11.32 -22.38
CA SER A 211 16.54 -10.77 -21.70
C SER A 211 16.07 -11.69 -20.58
N ALA A 212 15.72 -11.08 -19.45
CA ALA A 212 15.25 -11.75 -18.26
C ALA A 212 13.82 -11.29 -17.94
N LEU A 213 13.00 -12.24 -17.50
CA LEU A 213 11.67 -12.00 -16.96
C LEU A 213 11.68 -12.34 -15.48
N VAL A 214 11.17 -11.42 -14.68
CA VAL A 214 11.13 -11.51 -13.22
C VAL A 214 9.70 -11.26 -12.76
N ASP A 215 9.19 -12.09 -11.84
CA ASP A 215 7.88 -11.87 -11.23
C ASP A 215 7.91 -10.74 -10.18
N ALA A 216 6.74 -10.30 -9.73
CA ALA A 216 6.63 -9.31 -8.65
C ALA A 216 7.23 -9.77 -7.29
N GLY A 217 7.49 -11.08 -7.12
CA GLY A 217 8.20 -11.65 -5.98
C GLY A 217 9.72 -11.66 -6.14
N GLY A 218 10.23 -11.15 -7.26
CA GLY A 218 11.65 -11.15 -7.61
C GLY A 218 12.21 -12.53 -7.98
N THR A 219 11.37 -13.48 -8.38
CA THR A 219 11.79 -14.78 -8.94
C THR A 219 12.00 -14.63 -10.44
N VAL A 220 13.11 -15.16 -10.96
CA VAL A 220 13.34 -15.21 -12.40
C VAL A 220 12.45 -16.30 -13.00
N THR A 221 11.52 -15.93 -13.88
CA THR A 221 10.57 -16.83 -14.53
C THR A 221 11.06 -17.30 -15.90
N GLY A 222 11.90 -16.49 -16.56
CA GLY A 222 12.44 -16.82 -17.87
C GLY A 222 13.71 -16.07 -18.18
N LEU A 223 14.61 -16.74 -18.90
CA LEU A 223 15.82 -16.18 -19.47
C LEU A 223 15.88 -16.55 -20.95
N THR A 224 15.85 -15.55 -21.81
CA THR A 224 15.87 -15.71 -23.26
C THR A 224 17.18 -15.16 -23.81
N PHE A 225 17.89 -15.99 -24.56
CA PHE A 225 19.15 -15.65 -25.20
C PHE A 225 18.93 -15.39 -26.69
N GLY A 226 19.47 -14.28 -27.17
CA GLY A 226 19.49 -13.96 -28.59
C GLY A 226 20.41 -14.90 -29.37
N PRO A 227 20.27 -14.97 -30.72
CA PRO A 227 21.07 -15.87 -31.57
C PRO A 227 22.59 -15.66 -31.45
N TRP A 228 23.01 -14.44 -31.11
CA TRP A 228 24.40 -14.05 -30.99
C TRP A 228 24.97 -14.27 -29.58
N ALA A 229 24.12 -14.34 -28.56
CA ALA A 229 24.55 -14.50 -27.16
C ALA A 229 25.32 -15.82 -26.96
N MET A 230 24.90 -16.89 -27.62
CA MET A 230 25.58 -18.20 -27.56
C MET A 230 26.93 -18.24 -28.29
N ARG A 231 27.28 -17.20 -29.05
CA ARG A 231 28.58 -17.06 -29.72
C ARG A 231 29.57 -16.24 -28.91
N LEU A 232 29.12 -15.60 -27.83
CA LEU A 232 29.97 -14.81 -26.95
C LEU A 232 30.84 -15.74 -26.08
N PRO A 233 32.02 -15.26 -25.65
CA PRO A 233 32.78 -15.96 -24.62
C PRO A 233 31.96 -16.03 -23.32
N SER A 234 32.17 -17.10 -22.54
CA SER A 234 31.38 -17.38 -21.33
C SER A 234 31.41 -16.24 -20.32
N VAL A 235 32.50 -15.50 -20.24
CA VAL A 235 32.66 -14.34 -19.35
C VAL A 235 31.77 -13.16 -19.77
N GLU A 236 31.67 -12.89 -21.07
CA GLU A 236 30.80 -11.82 -21.58
C GLU A 236 29.33 -12.21 -21.42
N LEU A 237 28.97 -13.45 -21.77
CA LEU A 237 27.60 -13.96 -21.58
C LEU A 237 27.15 -13.89 -20.12
N ALA A 238 28.05 -14.23 -19.18
CA ALA A 238 27.81 -14.08 -17.76
C ALA A 238 27.56 -12.61 -17.36
N ALA A 239 28.37 -11.67 -17.88
CA ALA A 239 28.19 -10.24 -17.62
C ALA A 239 26.83 -9.73 -18.15
N HIS A 240 26.47 -10.04 -19.40
CA HIS A 240 25.18 -9.65 -19.98
C HIS A 240 24.01 -10.24 -19.20
N THR A 241 24.13 -11.48 -18.71
CA THR A 241 23.11 -12.09 -17.85
C THR A 241 22.93 -11.31 -16.55
N VAL A 242 24.03 -10.98 -15.86
CA VAL A 242 23.96 -10.20 -14.61
C VAL A 242 23.27 -8.86 -14.85
N THR A 243 23.63 -8.16 -15.92
CA THR A 243 23.01 -6.89 -16.32
C THR A 243 21.51 -7.06 -16.56
N ALA A 244 21.10 -8.01 -17.42
CA ALA A 244 19.70 -8.22 -17.77
C ALA A 244 18.83 -8.61 -16.56
N VAL A 245 19.33 -9.50 -15.69
CA VAL A 245 18.59 -9.92 -14.48
C VAL A 245 18.49 -8.78 -13.47
N ASN A 246 19.58 -8.04 -13.24
CA ASN A 246 19.55 -6.91 -12.31
C ASN A 246 18.66 -5.77 -12.82
N ALA A 247 18.61 -5.55 -14.14
CA ALA A 247 17.68 -4.61 -14.75
C ALA A 247 16.22 -5.06 -14.56
N ALA A 248 15.93 -6.35 -14.74
CA ALA A 248 14.59 -6.90 -14.50
C ALA A 248 14.16 -6.76 -13.04
N LEU A 249 15.07 -7.05 -12.09
CA LEU A 249 14.84 -6.88 -10.65
C LEU A 249 14.60 -5.42 -10.28
N ALA A 250 15.40 -4.49 -10.83
CA ALA A 250 15.20 -3.05 -10.61
C ALA A 250 13.84 -2.57 -11.14
N GLY A 251 13.40 -3.08 -12.30
CA GLY A 251 12.06 -2.83 -12.83
C GLY A 251 10.96 -3.35 -11.91
N ALA A 252 11.09 -4.58 -11.40
CA ALA A 252 10.12 -5.16 -10.46
C ALA A 252 10.03 -4.36 -9.15
N GLU A 253 11.16 -3.90 -8.62
CA GLU A 253 11.23 -3.05 -7.43
C GLU A 253 10.56 -1.69 -7.66
N ALA A 254 10.85 -1.04 -8.80
CA ALA A 254 10.25 0.25 -9.16
C ALA A 254 8.72 0.13 -9.33
N ASP A 255 8.26 -0.91 -10.00
CA ASP A 255 6.84 -1.22 -10.16
C ASP A 255 6.17 -1.50 -8.81
N GLY A 256 6.82 -2.23 -7.91
CA GLY A 256 6.36 -2.47 -6.55
C GLY A 256 6.23 -1.17 -5.75
N ALA A 257 7.24 -0.30 -5.82
CA ALA A 257 7.25 0.99 -5.14
C ALA A 257 6.15 1.93 -5.65
N ALA A 258 5.93 1.97 -6.97
CA ALA A 258 4.88 2.78 -7.58
C ALA A 258 3.48 2.35 -7.11
N ARG A 259 3.25 1.03 -6.99
CA ARG A 259 1.98 0.50 -6.46
C ARG A 259 1.78 0.83 -4.99
N ALA A 260 2.79 0.61 -4.16
CA ALA A 260 2.72 0.96 -2.74
C ALA A 260 2.42 2.45 -2.53
N ALA A 261 2.96 3.33 -3.39
CA ALA A 261 2.65 4.75 -3.37
C ALA A 261 1.18 5.05 -3.75
N ALA A 262 0.63 4.34 -4.74
CA ALA A 262 -0.78 4.45 -5.12
C ALA A 262 -1.71 3.99 -3.99
N ASP A 263 -1.43 2.83 -3.38
CA ASP A 263 -2.21 2.28 -2.26
C ASP A 263 -2.22 3.25 -1.05
N LEU A 264 -1.08 3.88 -0.76
CA LEU A 264 -0.98 4.88 0.31
C LEU A 264 -1.81 6.14 0.00
N ALA A 265 -1.84 6.57 -1.26
CA ALA A 265 -2.65 7.70 -1.68
C ALA A 265 -4.16 7.39 -1.54
N ASP A 266 -4.57 6.19 -1.92
CA ASP A 266 -5.95 5.72 -1.77
C ASP A 266 -6.35 5.58 -0.29
N LEU A 267 -5.46 5.05 0.56
CA LEU A 267 -5.71 4.98 2.00
C LEU A 267 -5.90 6.37 2.60
N ARG A 268 -5.05 7.35 2.24
CA ARG A 268 -5.19 8.73 2.71
C ARG A 268 -6.51 9.35 2.29
N ARG A 269 -6.95 9.08 1.06
CA ARG A 269 -8.24 9.56 0.56
C ARG A 269 -9.39 9.00 1.38
N ARG A 270 -9.39 7.69 1.65
CA ARG A 270 -10.40 7.03 2.49
C ARG A 270 -10.43 7.60 3.91
N VAL A 271 -9.27 7.87 4.51
CA VAL A 271 -9.20 8.48 5.85
C VAL A 271 -9.82 9.88 5.86
N GLU A 272 -9.54 10.70 4.84
CA GLU A 272 -10.12 12.04 4.74
C GLU A 272 -11.63 11.99 4.50
N ASP A 273 -12.11 11.07 3.66
CA ASP A 273 -13.54 10.87 3.42
C ASP A 273 -14.28 10.47 4.73
N VAL A 274 -13.69 9.57 5.53
CA VAL A 274 -14.24 9.17 6.84
C VAL A 274 -14.25 10.35 7.82
N ARG A 275 -13.19 11.16 7.84
CA ARG A 275 -13.12 12.37 8.68
C ARG A 275 -14.20 13.37 8.28
N GLN A 276 -14.37 13.62 6.99
CA GLN A 276 -15.36 14.56 6.47
C GLN A 276 -16.80 14.09 6.73
N ALA A 277 -17.05 12.79 6.59
CA ALA A 277 -18.33 12.20 6.95
C ALA A 277 -18.64 12.37 8.45
N SER A 278 -17.64 12.17 9.31
CA SER A 278 -17.77 12.35 10.76
C SER A 278 -18.07 13.79 11.16
N VAL A 279 -17.38 14.77 10.54
CA VAL A 279 -17.64 16.21 10.78
C VAL A 279 -19.07 16.58 10.34
N THR A 280 -19.51 16.05 9.21
CA THR A 280 -20.86 16.28 8.68
C THR A 280 -21.91 15.66 9.61
N GLN A 281 -21.68 14.44 10.12
CA GLN A 281 -22.57 13.80 11.09
C GLN A 281 -22.63 14.58 12.42
N MET A 282 -21.51 15.08 12.94
CA MET A 282 -21.49 15.87 14.17
C MET A 282 -22.22 17.21 14.00
N THR A 283 -22.07 17.89 12.86
CA THR A 283 -22.81 19.13 12.58
C THR A 283 -24.31 18.89 12.44
N GLN A 284 -24.71 17.82 11.75
CA GLN A 284 -26.12 17.41 11.66
C GLN A 284 -26.71 17.06 13.04
N LEU A 285 -25.97 16.31 13.87
CA LEU A 285 -26.40 15.98 15.22
C LEU A 285 -26.54 17.23 16.10
N THR A 286 -25.57 18.14 16.04
CA THR A 286 -25.59 19.40 16.81
C THR A 286 -26.76 20.29 16.38
N ALA A 287 -27.04 20.37 15.06
CA ALA A 287 -28.18 21.09 14.53
C ALA A 287 -29.51 20.46 15.00
N ALA A 288 -29.60 19.12 15.00
CA ALA A 288 -30.77 18.41 15.50
C ALA A 288 -31.01 18.68 17.00
N LEU A 289 -29.96 18.62 17.83
CA LEU A 289 -30.04 18.92 19.27
C LEU A 289 -30.46 20.38 19.53
N THR A 290 -29.90 21.33 18.78
CA THR A 290 -30.26 22.76 18.88
C THR A 290 -31.73 22.98 18.50
N GLY A 291 -32.21 22.31 17.45
CA GLY A 291 -33.61 22.37 17.04
C GLY A 291 -34.57 21.81 18.09
N ILE A 292 -34.21 20.73 18.78
CA ILE A 292 -35.00 20.18 19.89
C ILE A 292 -35.05 21.18 21.06
N MET A 293 -33.92 21.77 21.45
CA MET A 293 -33.89 22.76 22.53
C MET A 293 -34.69 24.04 22.21
N SER A 294 -34.69 24.48 20.94
CA SER A 294 -35.49 25.63 20.51
C SER A 294 -36.99 25.34 20.65
N ARG A 295 -37.46 24.16 20.25
CA ARG A 295 -38.88 23.77 20.35
C ARG A 295 -39.37 23.64 21.78
N ILE A 296 -38.50 23.32 22.74
CA ILE A 296 -38.87 23.21 24.16
C ILE A 296 -39.00 24.60 24.81
N ARG A 297 -38.37 25.65 24.23
CA ARG A 297 -38.34 27.00 24.81
C ARG A 297 -39.49 27.90 24.35
N GLU A 298 -40.22 27.54 23.29
CA GLU A 298 -41.48 28.20 22.90
C GLU A 298 -42.68 27.44 23.51
N PRO A 299 -43.35 27.99 24.55
CA PRO A 299 -44.61 27.44 25.07
C PRO A 299 -45.83 27.79 24.19
#